data_AF-A0AAP3GY54-F1
#
_entry.id   AF-A0AAP3GY54-F1
#
_cell.length_a   1.000
_cell.length_b   1.000
_cell.length_c   1.000
_cell.angle_alpha   90.00
_cell.angle_beta   90.00
_cell.angle_gamma   90.00
#
_symmetry.space_group_name_H-M   'P 1'
#
loop_
_entity.id
_entity.type
_entity.pdbx_description
1 polymer ?
#
loop_
_entity_poly.entity_id
_entity_poly.type
_entity_poly.pdbx_seq_one_letter_code
_entity_poly.pdbx_strand_id
1 'polypeptide(L)'
;FDKVPVNDPDNLTDSEKTQVAENIKNANSDKHISDVEVKDNGRTIVTFEDGTQKELDRSETITYPDHTSGEALTFNDAQADQSLNNFDKV
;
A
#
# COMPACT_ATOMS: atom_id res chain seq x y z
N PHE A 1 9.96 -2.07 10.46
CA PHE A 1 8.72 -1.54 11.05
C PHE A 1 7.71 -2.67 11.10
N ASP A 2 6.74 -2.61 12.02
CA ASP A 2 5.67 -3.59 12.09
C ASP A 2 4.59 -3.30 11.05
N LYS A 3 4.08 -4.34 10.40
CA LYS A 3 3.00 -4.22 9.42
C LYS A 3 1.67 -3.98 10.12
N VAL A 4 0.77 -3.25 9.45
CA VAL A 4 -0.56 -2.94 10.01
C VAL A 4 -1.56 -4.01 9.58
N PRO A 5 -2.24 -4.68 10.52
CA PRO A 5 -3.33 -5.58 10.19
C PRO A 5 -4.52 -4.77 9.69
N VAL A 6 -5.05 -5.14 8.52
CA VAL A 6 -6.21 -4.52 7.89
C VAL A 6 -7.27 -5.56 7.57
N ASN A 7 -8.51 -5.11 7.45
CA ASN A 7 -9.62 -5.99 7.07
C ASN A 7 -9.84 -6.02 5.55
N ASP A 8 -9.63 -4.88 4.89
CA ASP A 8 -9.75 -4.72 3.43
C ASP A 8 -8.45 -4.13 2.87
N PRO A 9 -7.58 -4.94 2.24
CA PRO A 9 -6.28 -4.49 1.74
C PRO A 9 -6.38 -3.61 0.49
N ASP A 10 -7.55 -3.50 -0.14
CA ASP A 10 -7.78 -2.68 -1.33
C ASP A 10 -8.46 -1.34 -0.99
N ASN A 11 -9.01 -1.22 0.23
CA ASN A 11 -9.66 -0.01 0.74
C ASN A 11 -9.24 0.30 2.19
N LEU A 12 -7.99 0.71 2.37
CA LEU A 12 -7.49 1.14 3.68
C LEU A 12 -8.25 2.36 4.20
N THR A 13 -8.67 2.28 5.46
CA THR A 13 -9.19 3.43 6.19
C THR A 13 -8.09 4.45 6.46
N ASP A 14 -8.47 5.71 6.68
CA ASP A 14 -7.51 6.77 7.03
C ASP A 14 -6.70 6.44 8.29
N SER A 15 -7.31 5.70 9.23
CA SER A 15 -6.63 5.22 10.44
C SER A 15 -5.54 4.19 10.10
N GLU A 16 -5.84 3.23 9.23
CA GLU A 16 -4.86 2.21 8.81
C GLU A 16 -3.71 2.85 8.03
N LYS A 17 -4.00 3.79 7.11
CA LYS A 17 -2.98 4.56 6.39
C LYS A 17 -2.07 5.35 7.33
N THR A 18 -2.67 6.03 8.31
CA THR A 18 -1.93 6.80 9.30
C THR A 18 -0.99 5.89 10.10
N GLN A 19 -1.49 4.74 10.55
CA GLN A 19 -0.69 3.77 11.29
C GLN A 19 0.50 3.24 10.47
N VAL A 20 0.30 2.95 9.17
CA VAL A 20 1.38 2.52 8.26
C VAL A 20 2.44 3.62 8.15
N ALA A 21 2.01 4.86 7.92
CA ALA A 21 2.93 5.99 7.79
C ALA A 21 3.73 6.24 9.07
N GLU A 22 3.08 6.16 10.23
CA GLU A 22 3.73 6.30 11.54
C GLU A 22 4.75 5.19 11.80
N ASN A 23 4.40 3.93 11.53
CA ASN A 23 5.31 2.79 11.71
C ASN A 23 6.56 2.94 10.83
N ILE A 24 6.40 3.41 9.59
CA ILE A 24 7.51 3.69 8.68
C ILE A 24 8.37 4.84 9.21
N LYS A 25 7.78 5.98 9.60
CA LYS A 25 8.52 7.13 10.14
C LYS A 25 9.27 6.79 11.43
N ASN A 26 8.62 6.07 12.35
CA ASN A 26 9.22 5.68 13.63
C ASN A 26 10.39 4.69 13.46
N ALA A 27 10.27 3.72 12.55
CA ALA A 27 11.36 2.77 12.30
C ALA A 27 12.52 3.36 11.49
N ASN A 28 12.33 4.52 10.88
CA ASN A 28 13.29 5.20 10.01
C ASN A 28 13.53 6.64 10.48
N SER A 29 13.47 6.89 11.79
CA SER A 29 13.65 8.25 12.36
C SER A 29 15.04 8.83 12.07
N ASP A 30 16.00 8.01 11.67
CA ASP A 30 17.36 8.38 11.25
C ASP A 30 17.50 8.65 9.73
N LYS A 31 16.46 8.41 8.93
CA LYS A 31 16.57 8.35 7.45
C LYS A 31 16.17 9.61 6.70
N HIS A 32 15.95 10.76 7.34
CA HIS A 32 15.58 12.01 6.65
C HIS A 32 14.39 11.83 5.71
N ILE A 33 13.30 11.25 6.21
CA ILE A 33 12.06 11.10 5.45
C ILE A 33 11.34 12.44 5.42
N SER A 34 11.07 12.94 4.21
CA SER A 34 10.29 14.17 4.00
C SER A 34 8.80 13.88 4.01
N ASP A 35 8.36 12.82 3.32
CA ASP A 35 6.95 12.45 3.23
C ASP A 35 6.73 10.93 3.11
N VAL A 36 5.56 10.47 3.57
CA VAL A 36 5.12 9.08 3.43
C VAL A 36 3.67 9.07 2.98
N GLU A 37 3.46 8.68 1.73
CA GLU A 37 2.13 8.57 1.13
C GLU A 37 1.69 7.11 1.11
N VAL A 38 0.58 6.79 1.77
CA VAL A 38 -0.02 5.45 1.76
C VAL A 38 -1.29 5.49 0.90
N LYS A 39 -1.32 4.68 -0.16
CA LYS A 39 -2.47 4.56 -1.07
C LYS A 39 -3.57 3.68 -0.45
N ASP A 40 -4.78 3.75 -1.00
CA ASP A 40 -5.93 2.93 -0.58
C ASP A 40 -5.64 1.42 -0.64
N ASN A 41 -4.80 0.97 -1.56
CA ASN A 41 -4.44 -0.44 -1.74
C ASN A 41 -3.22 -0.88 -0.91
N GLY A 42 -2.76 -0.06 0.04
CA GLY A 42 -1.62 -0.36 0.90
C GLY A 42 -0.23 -0.16 0.25
N ARG A 43 -0.15 0.20 -1.03
CA ARG A 43 1.12 0.64 -1.65
C ARG A 43 1.57 1.94 -0.99
N THR A 44 2.84 2.02 -0.63
CA THR A 44 3.39 3.18 0.07
C THR A 44 4.57 3.77 -0.67
N ILE A 45 4.56 5.09 -0.84
CA ILE A 45 5.65 5.85 -1.44
C ILE A 45 6.29 6.69 -0.33
N VAL A 46 7.58 6.43 -0.08
CA VAL A 46 8.38 7.19 0.88
C VAL A 46 9.26 8.15 0.08
N THR A 47 9.14 9.45 0.36
CA THR A 47 9.99 10.49 -0.22
C THR A 47 11.00 10.97 0.83
N PHE A 48 12.28 10.93 0.47
CA PHE A 48 13.38 11.40 1.32
C PHE A 48 13.70 12.87 1.03
N GLU A 49 14.34 13.55 1.98
CA GLU A 49 14.73 14.97 1.81
C GLU A 49 15.73 15.20 0.66
N ASP A 50 16.46 14.17 0.24
CA ASP A 50 17.35 14.21 -0.93
C ASP A 50 16.60 14.16 -2.27
N GLY A 51 15.27 14.04 -2.23
CA GLY A 51 14.39 13.93 -3.39
C GLY A 51 14.27 12.51 -3.96
N THR A 52 14.97 11.52 -3.38
CA THR A 52 14.79 10.12 -3.77
C THR A 52 13.48 9.57 -3.22
N GLN A 53 12.95 8.56 -3.92
CA GLN A 53 11.72 7.89 -3.53
C GLN A 53 11.94 6.39 -3.44
N LYS A 54 11.29 5.78 -2.44
CA LYS A 54 11.19 4.33 -2.30
C LYS A 54 9.74 3.92 -2.29
N GLU A 55 9.42 2.99 -3.17
CA GLU A 55 8.12 2.33 -3.20
C GLU A 55 8.18 1.06 -2.37
N LEU A 56 7.14 0.86 -1.55
CA LEU A 56 6.91 -0.34 -0.76
C LEU A 56 5.59 -0.96 -1.22
N ASP A 57 5.63 -2.26 -1.48
CA ASP A 57 4.45 -3.00 -1.85
C ASP A 57 3.52 -3.20 -0.66
N ARG A 58 2.23 -3.44 -0.94
CA ARG A 58 1.24 -3.70 0.12
C ARG A 58 1.66 -4.89 1.01
N SER A 59 2.31 -5.89 0.43
CA SER A 59 2.83 -7.03 1.19
C SER A 59 3.92 -6.67 2.19
N GLU A 60 4.57 -5.51 2.04
CA GLU A 60 5.59 -5.00 2.96
C GLU A 60 5.00 -4.12 4.07
N THR A 61 3.79 -3.58 3.87
CA THR A 61 3.21 -2.53 4.73
C THR A 61 2.04 -3.04 5.58
N ILE A 62 1.24 -3.97 5.06
CA ILE A 62 0.01 -4.46 5.70
C ILE A 62 -0.03 -5.99 5.82
N THR A 63 -0.89 -6.48 6.73
CA THR A 63 -1.28 -7.90 6.84
C THR A 63 -2.80 -7.99 6.86
N TYR A 64 -3.39 -9.09 6.40
CA TYR A 64 -4.84 -9.29 6.43
C TYR A 64 -5.16 -10.78 6.63
N PRO A 65 -6.28 -11.13 7.29
CA PRO A 65 -6.67 -12.52 7.46
C PRO A 65 -7.11 -13.11 6.11
N ASP A 66 -6.43 -14.17 5.67
CA ASP A 66 -6.57 -14.88 4.38
C ASP A 66 -6.27 -14.03 3.12
N HIS A 67 -5.00 -14.03 2.70
CA HIS A 67 -4.55 -14.97 1.67
C HIS A 67 -3.01 -14.97 1.65
N THR A 68 -2.48 -16.14 1.96
CA THR A 68 -1.20 -16.71 1.60
C THR A 68 -0.20 -15.75 0.94
N SER A 69 0.89 -15.47 1.64
CA SER A 69 2.18 -15.05 1.06
C SER A 69 2.48 -15.87 -0.20
N GLY A 70 2.16 -15.39 -1.40
CA GLY A 70 2.31 -16.20 -2.61
C GLY A 70 1.71 -15.67 -3.91
N GLU A 71 0.70 -14.80 -3.93
CA GLU A 71 0.28 -14.15 -5.17
C GLU A 71 1.11 -12.88 -5.39
N ALA A 72 2.18 -13.02 -6.19
CA ALA A 72 2.82 -11.89 -6.82
C ALA A 72 1.75 -11.09 -7.55
N LEU A 73 1.53 -9.85 -7.12
CA LEU A 73 0.79 -8.87 -7.89
C LEU A 73 1.48 -8.80 -9.26
N THR A 74 0.85 -9.33 -10.29
CA THR A 74 1.30 -9.07 -11.66
C THR A 74 1.03 -7.59 -11.89
N PHE A 75 2.09 -6.78 -11.87
CA PHE A 75 2.03 -5.39 -12.30
C PHE A 75 1.74 -5.39 -13.79
N ASN A 76 0.46 -5.38 -14.16
CA ASN A 76 0.08 -4.95 -15.50
C ASN A 76 0.08 -3.42 -15.50
N ASP A 77 1.24 -2.87 -15.83
CA ASP A 77 1.37 -1.53 -16.42
C ASP A 77 0.59 -1.49 -17.74
N ALA A 78 -0.73 -1.31 -17.66
CA ALA A 78 -1.53 -0.76 -18.74
C ALA A 78 -2.88 -0.30 -18.16
N GLN A 79 -3.17 0.96 -18.43
CA GLN A 79 -4.36 1.70 -18.07
C GLN A 79 -5.70 0.93 -18.07
N ALA A 80 -6.57 1.44 -17.20
CA ALA A 80 -8.02 1.57 -17.35
C ALA A 80 -8.87 0.35 -16.98
N ASP A 81 -9.69 0.56 -15.94
CA ASP A 81 -11.16 0.49 -16.04
C ASP A 81 -11.66 -0.45 -17.13
N GLN A 82 -12.05 -1.67 -16.75
CA GLN A 82 -13.29 -2.35 -17.17
C GLN A 82 -13.42 -3.69 -16.42
N SER A 83 -13.73 -3.66 -15.12
CA SER A 83 -14.42 -4.81 -14.52
C SER A 83 -15.32 -4.42 -13.35
N LEU A 84 -16.06 -3.33 -13.53
CA LEU A 84 -17.35 -3.17 -12.89
C LEU A 84 -18.37 -2.87 -14.01
N ASN A 85 -19.23 -3.85 -14.29
CA ASN A 85 -20.45 -3.77 -15.09
C ASN A 85 -20.30 -3.81 -16.63
N ASN A 86 -20.40 -5.01 -17.19
CA ASN A 86 -21.24 -5.18 -18.38
C ASN A 86 -22.29 -6.27 -18.09
N PHE A 87 -23.47 -5.80 -17.66
CA PHE A 87 -24.75 -6.50 -17.79
C PHE A 87 -25.00 -6.76 -19.28
N ASP A 88 -24.97 -8.01 -19.75
CA ASP A 88 -25.73 -8.43 -20.94
C ASP A 88 -25.84 -9.96 -20.99
N LYS A 89 -26.90 -10.45 -20.33
CA LYS A 89 -27.90 -11.37 -20.89
C LYS A 89 -27.46 -12.25 -22.08
N VAL A 90 -27.21 -13.55 -21.84
CA VAL A 90 -27.70 -14.69 -22.65
C VAL A 90 -27.88 -15.93 -21.78
#